data_AF-A0A412FKT8-F1
#
_entry.id   AF-A0A412FKT8-F1
#
_cell.length_a   1.000
_cell.length_b   1.000
_cell.length_c   1.000
_cell.angle_alpha   90.00
_cell.angle_beta   90.00
_cell.angle_gamma   90.00
#
_symmetry.space_group_name_H-M   'P 1'
#
loop_
_entity.id
_entity.type
_entity.pdbx_description
1 polymer ?
#
loop_
_entity_poly.entity_id
_entity_poly.type
_entity_poly.pdbx_seq_one_letter_code
_entity_poly.pdbx_strand_id
1 'polypeptide(L)'
;MVRPGLRRSEIDWENVDIHISREEMEREQEHEAAIQQAKQYLIKNFPKFCTINNGYYETETFNHDAGMYEVMHVDHIVIGDQAIYVIKTVKFPERVELYGSSDAKTWYYAENTDKQETHKHKVDNADKRNQSYCEYIQMLAGEAIRRDVPAIAIVNIIGLTDEQIHLDIESGHEVVTMDKLADRIRYYESTIDSDRVAYEHSDDLIRKFKEEEVYDNIIPQIRDVELKYRIYLKLSE
;
A
#
# COMPACT_ATOMS: atom_id res chain seq x y z
N MET A 1 -37.14 4.90 -1.36
CA MET A 1 -36.14 4.81 -2.44
C MET A 1 -34.82 5.23 -1.85
N VAL A 2 -33.95 4.27 -1.53
CA VAL A 2 -32.59 4.51 -1.01
C VAL A 2 -31.75 4.93 -2.22
N ARG A 3 -31.04 6.06 -2.16
CA ARG A 3 -30.16 6.48 -3.26
C ARG A 3 -29.02 5.44 -3.39
N PRO A 4 -28.73 4.92 -4.59
CA PRO A 4 -27.58 4.05 -4.80
C PRO A 4 -26.28 4.82 -4.56
N GLY A 5 -25.25 4.10 -4.09
CA GLY A 5 -24.03 4.57 -3.44
C GLY A 5 -23.37 5.83 -4.02
N LEU A 6 -22.93 6.70 -3.12
CA LEU A 6 -22.13 7.88 -3.46
C LEU A 6 -20.71 7.45 -3.84
N ARG A 7 -20.24 7.91 -4.99
CA ARG A 7 -18.80 7.90 -5.30
C ARG A 7 -18.11 8.91 -4.40
N ARG A 8 -16.83 8.70 -4.05
CA ARG A 8 -16.13 9.63 -3.12
C ARG A 8 -15.96 11.04 -3.68
N SER A 9 -16.02 11.21 -5.00
CA SER A 9 -16.10 12.51 -5.68
C SER A 9 -17.41 13.27 -5.42
N GLU A 10 -18.43 12.60 -4.88
CA GLU A 10 -19.77 13.15 -4.62
C GLU A 10 -19.97 13.49 -3.13
N ILE A 11 -18.96 13.28 -2.29
CA ILE A 11 -18.97 13.57 -0.86
C ILE A 11 -18.50 15.01 -0.63
N ASP A 12 -19.30 15.77 0.12
CA ASP A 12 -18.93 17.10 0.60
C ASP A 12 -18.03 16.98 1.83
N TRP A 13 -16.74 16.75 1.58
CA TRP A 13 -15.74 16.50 2.61
C TRP A 13 -15.55 17.64 3.60
N GLU A 14 -15.87 18.90 3.25
CA GLU A 14 -15.77 20.04 4.15
C GLU A 14 -16.80 19.98 5.29
N ASN A 15 -17.90 19.26 5.09
CA ASN A 15 -19.00 19.14 6.05
C ASN A 15 -19.07 17.76 6.71
N VAL A 16 -18.11 16.86 6.46
CA VAL A 16 -18.01 15.58 7.18
C VAL A 16 -17.32 15.82 8.51
N ASP A 17 -18.01 15.53 9.62
CA ASP A 17 -17.46 15.59 10.96
C ASP A 17 -16.54 14.38 11.23
N ILE A 18 -15.26 14.52 10.86
CA ILE A 18 -14.21 13.52 11.11
C ILE A 18 -13.37 13.99 12.28
N HIS A 19 -13.46 13.29 13.42
CA HIS A 19 -12.61 13.52 14.58
C HIS A 19 -11.41 12.57 14.57
N ILE A 20 -10.22 13.09 14.86
CA ILE A 20 -8.97 12.32 14.91
C ILE A 20 -8.24 12.67 16.19
N SER A 21 -7.88 11.65 16.94
CA SER A 21 -7.11 11.79 18.16
C SER A 21 -5.66 12.18 17.85
N ARG A 22 -5.00 12.82 18.81
CA ARG A 22 -3.57 13.15 18.69
C ARG A 22 -2.70 11.91 18.43
N GLU A 23 -3.04 10.78 19.05
CA GLU A 23 -2.31 9.51 18.90
C GLU A 23 -2.47 8.92 17.48
N GLU A 24 -3.64 9.05 16.87
CA GLU A 24 -3.86 8.65 15.47
C GLU A 24 -3.07 9.54 14.52
N MET A 25 -3.06 10.85 14.77
CA MET A 25 -2.28 11.80 13.97
C MET A 25 -0.77 11.55 14.07
N GLU A 26 -0.24 11.28 15.27
CA GLU A 26 1.18 10.97 15.47
C GLU A 26 1.56 9.64 14.77
N ARG A 27 0.71 8.60 14.86
CA ARG A 27 0.92 7.34 14.14
C ARG A 27 0.90 7.51 12.63
N GLU A 28 0.00 8.32 12.10
CA GLU A 28 -0.08 8.59 10.66
C GLU A 28 1.15 9.37 10.16
N GLN A 29 1.63 10.35 10.94
CA GLN A 29 2.88 11.05 10.61
C GLN A 29 4.09 10.12 10.57
N GLU A 30 4.17 9.18 11.51
CA GLU A 30 5.21 8.15 11.50
C GLU A 30 5.09 7.19 10.31
N HIS A 31 3.87 6.83 9.92
CA HIS A 31 3.60 6.00 8.75
C HIS A 31 4.02 6.72 7.45
N GLU A 32 3.62 7.97 7.28
CA GLU A 32 4.02 8.79 6.13
C GLU A 32 5.55 8.97 6.08
N ALA A 33 6.21 9.17 7.22
CA ALA A 33 7.67 9.23 7.26
C ALA A 33 8.32 7.91 6.81
N ALA A 34 7.73 6.76 7.17
CA ALA A 34 8.15 5.43 6.72
C ALA A 34 7.98 5.26 5.20
N ILE A 35 6.85 5.68 4.65
CA ILE A 35 6.60 5.71 3.20
C ILE A 35 7.62 6.60 2.48
N GLN A 36 7.91 7.80 3.00
CA GLN A 36 8.93 8.67 2.41
C GLN A 36 10.32 8.04 2.47
N GLN A 37 10.65 7.33 3.55
CA GLN A 37 11.91 6.58 3.66
C GLN A 37 12.00 5.49 2.59
N ALA A 38 10.94 4.70 2.40
CA ALA A 38 10.86 3.67 1.37
C ALA A 38 11.02 4.25 -0.04
N LYS A 39 10.34 5.36 -0.33
CA LYS A 39 10.48 6.09 -1.59
C LYS A 39 11.92 6.50 -1.88
N GLN A 40 12.61 7.13 -0.92
CA GLN A 40 14.00 7.54 -1.11
C GLN A 40 14.92 6.33 -1.34
N TYR A 41 14.67 5.23 -0.62
CA TYR A 41 15.41 3.98 -0.79
C TYR A 41 15.22 3.38 -2.19
N LEU A 42 13.98 3.33 -2.68
CA LEU A 42 13.64 2.84 -4.03
C LEU A 42 14.28 3.69 -5.12
N ILE A 43 14.16 5.02 -5.06
CA ILE A 43 14.77 5.95 -6.03
C ILE A 43 16.29 5.77 -6.09
N LYS A 44 16.94 5.62 -4.93
CA LYS A 44 18.39 5.44 -4.85
C LYS A 44 18.83 4.12 -5.49
N ASN A 45 18.10 3.04 -5.27
CA ASN A 45 18.49 1.70 -5.74
C ASN A 45 18.07 1.44 -7.19
N PHE A 46 17.00 2.08 -7.67
CA PHE A 46 16.42 1.88 -9.00
C PHE A 46 16.17 3.22 -9.71
N PRO A 47 17.21 4.02 -9.99
CA PRO A 47 17.06 5.37 -10.55
C PRO A 47 16.46 5.41 -11.96
N LYS A 48 16.37 4.25 -12.63
CA LYS A 48 15.76 4.13 -13.96
C LYS A 48 14.28 3.75 -13.90
N PHE A 49 13.82 3.15 -12.80
CA PHE A 49 12.44 2.68 -12.70
C PHE A 49 11.50 3.86 -12.54
N CYS A 50 10.30 3.73 -13.11
CA CYS A 50 9.25 4.71 -12.87
C CYS A 50 8.57 4.38 -11.54
N THR A 51 8.17 5.39 -10.78
CA THR A 51 7.48 5.18 -9.50
C THR A 51 6.32 6.14 -9.33
N ILE A 52 5.14 5.58 -9.09
CA ILE A 52 3.98 6.31 -8.57
C ILE A 52 3.95 6.07 -7.08
N ASN A 53 3.77 7.13 -6.29
CA ASN A 53 3.79 7.06 -4.83
C ASN A 53 2.47 7.58 -4.28
N ASN A 54 1.99 6.96 -3.20
CA ASN A 54 0.78 7.30 -2.44
C ASN A 54 -0.47 7.39 -3.34
N GLY A 55 -0.70 6.35 -4.13
CA GLY A 55 -1.83 6.27 -5.06
C GLY A 55 -3.09 5.76 -4.37
N TYR A 56 -4.21 6.44 -4.63
CA TYR A 56 -5.55 6.09 -4.11
C TYR A 56 -6.46 5.68 -5.26
N TYR A 57 -7.09 4.52 -5.13
CA TYR A 57 -7.91 3.94 -6.18
C TYR A 57 -9.25 3.49 -5.59
N GLU A 58 -10.36 4.03 -6.11
CA GLU A 58 -11.68 3.51 -5.78
C GLU A 58 -11.85 2.14 -6.45
N THR A 59 -12.19 1.13 -5.65
CA THR A 59 -12.46 -0.22 -6.16
C THR A 59 -13.93 -0.36 -6.53
N GLU A 60 -14.28 -1.40 -7.28
CA GLU A 60 -15.69 -1.70 -7.61
C GLU A 60 -16.46 -2.31 -6.42
N THR A 61 -15.81 -2.53 -5.27
CA THR A 61 -16.42 -3.11 -4.08
C THR A 61 -17.14 -2.03 -3.26
N PHE A 62 -18.46 -2.15 -3.12
CA PHE A 62 -19.25 -1.24 -2.30
C PHE A 62 -19.32 -1.71 -0.84
N ASN A 63 -18.76 -0.92 0.07
CA ASN A 63 -18.89 -1.13 1.51
C ASN A 63 -20.26 -0.59 1.97
N HIS A 64 -21.16 -1.51 2.30
CA HIS A 64 -22.53 -1.18 2.70
C HIS A 64 -22.61 -0.56 4.10
N ASP A 65 -21.66 -0.88 4.97
CA ASP A 65 -21.58 -0.33 6.33
C ASP A 65 -21.08 1.12 6.29
N ALA A 66 -20.11 1.41 5.41
CA ALA A 66 -19.59 2.75 5.17
C ALA A 66 -20.45 3.57 4.18
N GLY A 67 -21.32 2.91 3.41
CA GLY A 67 -22.18 3.56 2.41
C GLY A 67 -21.41 4.13 1.20
N MET A 68 -20.22 3.60 0.91
CA MET A 68 -19.31 4.09 -0.13
C MET A 68 -18.46 2.97 -0.73
N TYR A 69 -17.86 3.21 -1.90
CA TYR A 69 -16.90 2.27 -2.49
C TYR A 69 -15.59 2.23 -1.67
N GLU A 70 -15.04 1.03 -1.54
CA GLU A 70 -13.75 0.81 -0.88
C GLU A 70 -12.63 1.49 -1.65
N VAL A 71 -11.67 2.05 -0.92
CA VAL A 71 -10.50 2.69 -1.52
C VAL A 71 -9.26 1.88 -1.18
N MET A 72 -8.50 1.58 -2.22
CA MET A 72 -7.19 1.00 -2.13
C MET A 72 -6.15 2.11 -2.00
N HIS A 73 -5.30 2.03 -0.98
CA HIS A 73 -4.13 2.89 -0.82
C HIS A 73 -2.85 2.09 -1.06
N VAL A 74 -2.20 2.38 -2.21
CA VAL A 74 -0.93 1.80 -2.62
C VAL A 74 0.19 2.79 -2.37
N ASP A 75 1.14 2.43 -1.52
CA ASP A 75 2.21 3.34 -1.11
C ASP A 75 3.20 3.57 -2.26
N HIS A 76 3.60 2.50 -2.96
CA HIS A 76 4.43 2.62 -4.16
C HIS A 76 4.02 1.63 -5.26
N ILE A 77 3.84 2.14 -6.47
CA ILE A 77 3.81 1.34 -7.69
C ILE A 77 5.11 1.60 -8.43
N VAL A 78 5.98 0.60 -8.51
CA VAL A 78 7.29 0.70 -9.18
C VAL A 78 7.21 -0.08 -10.48
N ILE A 79 7.46 0.58 -11.61
CA ILE A 79 7.49 -0.05 -12.92
C ILE A 79 8.95 -0.33 -13.27
N GLY A 80 9.32 -1.61 -13.17
CA GLY A 80 10.65 -2.13 -13.52
C GLY A 80 10.76 -2.54 -14.98
N ASP A 81 11.89 -3.13 -15.36
CA ASP A 81 12.10 -3.61 -16.74
C ASP A 81 11.14 -4.78 -17.03
N GLN A 82 10.98 -5.69 -16.07
CA GLN A 82 10.24 -6.95 -16.25
C GLN A 82 8.82 -6.95 -15.67
N ALA A 83 8.61 -6.23 -14.57
CA ALA A 83 7.38 -6.33 -13.80
C ALA A 83 6.98 -5.00 -13.15
N ILE A 84 5.75 -4.97 -12.65
CA ILE A 84 5.24 -3.92 -11.79
C ILE A 84 5.31 -4.41 -10.34
N TYR A 85 5.88 -3.62 -9.44
CA TYR A 85 5.95 -3.92 -8.01
C TYR A 85 4.97 -3.04 -7.25
N VAL A 86 4.00 -3.67 -6.60
CA VAL A 86 3.00 -3.02 -5.76
C VAL A 86 3.45 -3.17 -4.32
N ILE A 87 3.99 -2.09 -3.76
CA ILE A 87 4.69 -2.11 -2.48
C ILE A 87 3.82 -1.44 -1.41
N LYS A 88 3.51 -2.20 -0.37
CA LYS A 88 2.90 -1.69 0.86
C LYS A 88 3.98 -1.57 1.94
N THR A 89 4.19 -0.38 2.45
CA THR A 89 5.09 -0.11 3.57
C THR A 89 4.31 -0.21 4.88
N VAL A 90 4.86 -0.92 5.86
CA VAL A 90 4.27 -1.03 7.20
C VAL A 90 5.35 -0.76 8.23
N LYS A 91 5.08 0.19 9.12
CA LYS A 91 5.98 0.54 10.22
C LYS A 91 5.50 -0.14 11.50
N PHE A 92 6.43 -0.77 12.20
CA PHE A 92 6.22 -1.27 13.54
C PHE A 92 7.12 -0.52 14.55
N PRO A 93 6.71 -0.47 15.83
CA PRO A 93 7.60 -0.02 16.89
C PRO A 93 8.87 -0.87 16.95
N GLU A 94 9.97 -0.30 17.41
CA GLU A 94 11.18 -1.08 17.65
C GLU A 94 10.97 -2.05 18.83
N ARG A 95 11.71 -3.17 18.85
CA ARG A 95 11.72 -4.18 19.94
C ARG A 95 10.39 -4.91 20.15
N VAL A 96 9.58 -5.02 19.10
CA VAL A 96 8.43 -5.92 19.09
C VAL A 96 8.72 -7.14 18.22
N GLU A 97 7.92 -8.18 18.37
CA GLU A 97 7.90 -9.33 17.48
C GLU A 97 6.56 -9.37 16.75
N LEU A 98 6.62 -9.62 15.45
CA LEU A 98 5.48 -9.68 14.54
C LEU A 98 5.12 -11.14 14.25
N TYR A 99 3.82 -11.45 14.27
CA TYR A 99 3.30 -12.79 14.10
C TYR A 99 2.03 -12.81 13.27
N GLY A 100 1.80 -13.92 12.57
CA GLY A 100 0.63 -14.09 11.71
C GLY A 100 0.88 -15.06 10.56
N SER A 101 -0.03 -15.04 9.60
CA SER A 101 0.11 -15.78 8.33
C SER A 101 -0.56 -15.00 7.20
N SER A 102 -0.26 -15.37 5.95
CA SER A 102 -0.92 -14.80 4.76
C SER A 102 -2.44 -15.00 4.78
N ASP A 103 -2.92 -16.14 5.28
CA ASP A 103 -4.36 -16.47 5.33
C ASP A 103 -5.14 -15.71 6.41
N ALA A 104 -4.45 -15.24 7.46
CA ALA A 104 -5.09 -14.59 8.59
C ALA A 104 -5.72 -13.25 8.18
N LYS A 105 -6.84 -12.87 8.82
CA LYS A 105 -7.42 -11.53 8.63
C LYS A 105 -6.54 -10.41 9.20
N THR A 106 -5.82 -10.72 10.28
CA THR A 106 -5.03 -9.77 11.05
C THR A 106 -3.70 -10.40 11.42
N TRP A 107 -2.66 -9.61 11.46
CA TRP A 107 -1.42 -9.94 12.17
C TRP A 107 -1.47 -9.42 13.60
N TYR A 108 -0.48 -9.79 14.40
CA TYR A 108 -0.30 -9.23 15.73
C TYR A 108 1.16 -8.97 16.01
N TYR A 109 1.45 -7.89 16.72
CA TYR A 109 2.77 -7.66 17.27
C TYR A 109 2.71 -7.60 18.79
N ALA A 110 3.81 -7.98 19.44
CA ALA A 110 3.94 -7.97 20.89
C ALA A 110 5.28 -7.39 21.31
N GLU A 111 5.28 -6.61 22.39
CA GLU A 111 6.52 -6.13 22.98
C GLU A 111 7.34 -7.29 23.56
N ASN A 112 8.60 -7.39 23.16
CA ASN A 112 9.51 -8.37 23.76
C ASN A 112 9.97 -7.82 25.12
N THR A 113 9.24 -8.19 26.18
CA THR A 113 9.63 -7.89 27.55
C THR A 113 10.04 -9.17 28.26
N ASP A 114 11.12 -9.13 29.05
CA ASP A 114 11.61 -10.22 29.91
C ASP A 114 10.58 -10.70 30.96
N LYS A 115 9.40 -10.06 31.02
CA LYS A 115 8.31 -10.34 31.96
C LYS A 115 7.10 -10.80 31.16
N GLN A 116 6.54 -11.93 31.56
CA GLN A 116 5.53 -12.74 30.84
C GLN A 116 4.20 -12.07 30.44
N GLU A 117 4.03 -10.75 30.61
CA GLU A 117 2.85 -10.01 30.12
C GLU A 117 3.17 -9.33 28.78
N THR A 118 3.03 -10.09 27.70
CA THR A 118 3.13 -9.57 26.33
C THR A 118 1.80 -8.91 25.95
N HIS A 119 1.76 -7.58 25.88
CA HIS A 119 0.63 -6.86 25.30
C HIS A 119 0.60 -7.14 23.79
N LYS A 120 -0.47 -7.78 23.31
CA LYS A 120 -0.64 -8.12 21.90
C LYS A 120 -1.49 -7.06 21.21
N HIS A 121 -0.92 -6.44 20.18
CA HIS A 121 -1.59 -5.46 19.35
C HIS A 121 -2.00 -6.12 18.04
N LYS A 122 -3.30 -6.06 17.73
CA LYS A 122 -3.81 -6.53 16.44
C LYS A 122 -3.60 -5.45 15.39
N VAL A 123 -3.14 -5.87 14.23
CA VAL A 123 -3.01 -5.02 13.04
C VAL A 123 -3.58 -5.75 11.84
N ASP A 124 -4.01 -5.00 10.84
CA ASP A 124 -4.50 -5.60 9.61
C ASP A 124 -3.39 -6.39 8.90
N ASN A 125 -3.78 -7.46 8.22
CA ASN A 125 -2.87 -8.21 7.39
C ASN A 125 -2.55 -7.42 6.12
N ALA A 126 -1.37 -6.80 6.11
CA ALA A 126 -0.92 -5.99 4.98
C ALA A 126 -0.63 -6.82 3.73
N ASP A 127 -0.15 -8.06 3.86
CA ASP A 127 0.09 -8.96 2.73
C ASP A 127 -1.21 -9.26 2.01
N LYS A 128 -2.21 -9.73 2.74
CA LYS A 128 -3.52 -10.06 2.17
C LYS A 128 -4.15 -8.89 1.42
N ARG A 129 -4.10 -7.68 1.99
CA ARG A 129 -4.58 -6.47 1.30
C ARG A 129 -3.75 -6.15 0.06
N ASN A 130 -2.42 -6.22 0.18
CA ASN A 130 -1.52 -5.87 -0.91
C ASN A 130 -1.62 -6.84 -2.09
N GLN A 131 -1.97 -8.11 -1.86
CA GLN A 131 -2.26 -9.05 -2.95
C GLN A 131 -3.49 -8.62 -3.76
N SER A 132 -4.59 -8.26 -3.10
CA SER A 132 -5.76 -7.71 -3.80
C SER A 132 -5.43 -6.42 -4.55
N TYR A 133 -4.52 -5.61 -4.00
CA TYR A 133 -4.06 -4.40 -4.68
C TYR A 133 -3.25 -4.72 -5.94
N CYS A 134 -2.40 -5.74 -5.85
CA CYS A 134 -1.61 -6.24 -6.96
C CYS A 134 -2.48 -6.73 -8.12
N GLU A 135 -3.52 -7.52 -7.83
CA GLU A 135 -4.49 -8.01 -8.82
C GLU A 135 -5.17 -6.86 -9.58
N TYR A 136 -5.60 -5.82 -8.86
CA TYR A 136 -6.23 -4.64 -9.47
C TYR A 136 -5.26 -3.86 -10.35
N ILE A 137 -4.03 -3.62 -9.88
CA ILE A 137 -3.00 -2.93 -10.68
C ILE A 137 -2.63 -3.73 -11.92
N GLN A 138 -2.55 -5.05 -11.84
CA GLN A 138 -2.30 -5.92 -12.98
C GLN A 138 -3.42 -5.83 -14.02
N MET A 139 -4.68 -5.82 -13.58
CA MET A 139 -5.83 -5.61 -14.46
C MET A 139 -5.72 -4.28 -15.21
N LEU A 140 -5.48 -3.17 -14.50
CA LEU A 140 -5.32 -1.85 -15.12
C LEU A 140 -4.15 -1.80 -16.11
N ALA A 141 -3.03 -2.44 -15.76
CA ALA A 141 -1.89 -2.56 -16.67
C ALA A 141 -2.26 -3.32 -17.95
N GLY A 142 -2.97 -4.43 -17.80
CA GLY A 142 -3.46 -5.24 -18.91
C GLY A 142 -4.39 -4.47 -19.85
N GLU A 143 -5.28 -3.64 -19.30
CA GLU A 143 -6.13 -2.74 -20.10
C GLU A 143 -5.33 -1.69 -20.86
N ALA A 144 -4.34 -1.07 -20.20
CA ALA A 144 -3.55 0.01 -20.77
C ALA A 144 -2.77 -0.45 -22.01
N ILE A 145 -2.12 -1.61 -21.92
CA ILE A 145 -1.14 -2.04 -22.93
C ILE A 145 -1.59 -3.27 -23.73
N ARG A 146 -2.75 -3.84 -23.39
CA ARG A 146 -3.36 -5.05 -24.02
C ARG A 146 -2.44 -6.26 -24.02
N ARG A 147 -1.66 -6.42 -22.95
CA ARG A 147 -0.74 -7.53 -22.71
C ARG A 147 -0.73 -7.86 -21.23
N ASP A 148 -0.40 -9.11 -20.91
CA ASP A 148 -0.18 -9.47 -19.52
C ASP A 148 1.16 -8.89 -19.05
N VAL A 149 1.13 -8.19 -17.92
CA VAL A 149 2.31 -7.62 -17.27
C VAL A 149 2.37 -8.22 -15.88
N PRO A 150 3.44 -8.92 -15.51
CA PRO A 150 3.57 -9.45 -14.16
C PRO A 150 3.50 -8.30 -13.14
N ALA A 151 2.61 -8.43 -12.17
CA ALA A 151 2.59 -7.59 -10.99
C ALA A 151 2.98 -8.42 -9.76
N ILE A 152 3.81 -7.85 -8.89
CA ILE A 152 4.30 -8.52 -7.69
C ILE A 152 3.98 -7.65 -6.47
N ALA A 153 3.24 -8.22 -5.52
CA ALA A 153 2.95 -7.57 -4.26
C ALA A 153 4.15 -7.76 -3.30
N ILE A 154 4.64 -6.68 -2.70
CA ILE A 154 5.68 -6.71 -1.67
C ILE A 154 5.23 -5.90 -0.45
N VAL A 155 5.22 -6.52 0.73
CA VAL A 155 5.11 -5.80 2.00
C VAL A 155 6.50 -5.47 2.51
N ASN A 156 6.79 -4.18 2.58
CA ASN A 156 8.03 -3.63 3.13
C ASN A 156 7.86 -3.30 4.61
N ILE A 157 8.55 -4.03 5.48
CA ILE A 157 8.52 -3.87 6.93
C ILE A 157 9.62 -2.91 7.39
N ILE A 158 9.22 -1.89 8.15
CA ILE A 158 10.12 -0.90 8.76
C ILE A 158 10.06 -1.04 10.27
N GLY A 159 11.24 -1.03 10.90
CA GLY A 159 11.41 -1.04 12.36
C GLY A 159 11.66 -2.43 12.97
N LEU A 160 11.61 -3.49 12.16
CA LEU A 160 11.89 -4.87 12.56
C LEU A 160 13.06 -5.46 11.77
N THR A 161 13.77 -6.40 12.40
CA THR A 161 14.70 -7.31 11.72
C THR A 161 13.99 -8.62 11.35
N ASP A 162 14.62 -9.46 10.52
CA ASP A 162 14.03 -10.76 10.15
C ASP A 162 13.79 -11.66 11.37
N GLU A 163 14.67 -11.60 12.37
CA GLU A 163 14.54 -12.42 13.58
C GLU A 163 13.29 -12.06 14.39
N GLN A 164 12.76 -10.86 14.20
CA GLN A 164 11.54 -10.38 14.86
C GLN A 164 10.27 -10.69 14.05
N ILE A 165 10.38 -11.27 12.86
CA ILE A 165 9.25 -11.54 11.97
C ILE A 165 8.97 -13.05 11.96
N HIS A 166 7.81 -13.43 12.50
CA HIS A 166 7.32 -14.79 12.63
C HIS A 166 6.03 -14.97 11.84
N LEU A 167 6.11 -14.72 10.54
CA LEU A 167 4.98 -14.87 9.62
C LEU A 167 5.09 -16.19 8.85
N ASP A 168 3.97 -16.92 8.78
CA ASP A 168 3.81 -18.05 7.86
C ASP A 168 3.29 -17.52 6.51
N ILE A 169 4.23 -17.31 5.58
CA ILE A 169 3.99 -16.63 4.30
C ILE A 169 3.85 -17.66 3.17
N GLU A 170 2.78 -17.53 2.40
CA GLU A 170 2.53 -18.41 1.25
C GLU A 170 3.59 -18.21 0.16
N SER A 171 3.88 -19.28 -0.59
CA SER A 171 4.83 -19.21 -1.70
C SER A 171 4.38 -18.18 -2.74
N GLY A 172 5.26 -17.22 -3.07
CA GLY A 172 4.97 -16.14 -4.01
C GLY A 172 4.50 -14.84 -3.34
N HIS A 173 4.21 -14.88 -2.04
CA HIS A 173 3.98 -13.68 -1.24
C HIS A 173 5.31 -13.16 -0.69
N GLU A 174 5.46 -11.85 -0.63
CA GLU A 174 6.73 -11.23 -0.28
C GLU A 174 6.55 -10.26 0.89
N VAL A 175 7.02 -10.66 2.07
CA VAL A 175 7.14 -9.78 3.23
C VAL A 175 8.62 -9.68 3.57
N VAL A 176 9.18 -8.48 3.43
CA VAL A 176 10.61 -8.24 3.55
C VAL A 176 10.89 -7.01 4.38
N THR A 177 12.02 -6.99 5.08
CA THR A 177 12.54 -5.78 5.72
C THR A 177 13.09 -4.81 4.69
N MET A 178 13.18 -3.52 5.05
CA MET A 178 13.69 -2.46 4.18
C MET A 178 15.06 -2.77 3.55
N ASP A 179 15.98 -3.37 4.30
CA ASP A 179 17.32 -3.68 3.81
C ASP A 179 17.34 -4.77 2.73
N LYS A 180 16.31 -5.63 2.69
CA LYS A 180 16.15 -6.70 1.69
C LYS A 180 15.27 -6.33 0.50
N LEU A 181 14.54 -5.20 0.58
CA LEU A 181 13.61 -4.78 -0.45
C LEU A 181 14.25 -4.70 -1.84
N ALA A 182 15.43 -4.09 -1.95
CA ALA A 182 16.11 -3.95 -3.24
C ALA A 182 16.59 -5.31 -3.79
N ASP A 183 17.12 -6.18 -2.94
CA ASP A 183 17.58 -7.50 -3.36
C ASP A 183 16.41 -8.35 -3.86
N ARG A 184 15.24 -8.23 -3.22
CA ARG A 184 14.04 -8.94 -3.64
C ARG A 184 13.53 -8.47 -5.01
N ILE A 185 13.49 -7.17 -5.26
CA ILE A 185 13.12 -6.62 -6.57
C ILE A 185 14.11 -7.09 -7.64
N ARG A 186 15.42 -7.03 -7.37
CA ARG A 186 16.46 -7.50 -8.32
C ARG A 186 16.35 -8.99 -8.62
N TYR A 187 15.99 -9.81 -7.64
CA TYR A 187 15.72 -11.22 -7.85
C TYR A 187 14.64 -11.40 -8.92
N TYR A 188 13.49 -10.75 -8.78
CA TYR A 188 12.40 -10.86 -9.75
C TYR A 188 12.75 -10.33 -11.13
N GLU A 189 13.42 -9.17 -11.22
CA GLU A 189 13.95 -8.65 -12.49
C GLU A 189 14.89 -9.62 -13.20
N SER A 190 15.56 -10.51 -12.46
CA SER A 190 16.49 -11.50 -13.03
C SER A 190 15.84 -12.84 -13.36
N THR A 191 14.69 -13.17 -12.75
CA THR A 191 14.02 -14.46 -12.91
C THR A 191 12.82 -14.41 -13.84
N ILE A 192 12.19 -13.24 -14.01
CA ILE A 192 11.08 -13.08 -14.94
C ILE A 192 11.64 -12.99 -16.35
N ASP A 193 11.34 -14.01 -17.14
CA ASP A 193 11.63 -14.06 -18.56
C ASP A 193 10.46 -13.41 -19.32
N SER A 194 10.38 -12.08 -19.24
CA SER A 194 9.54 -11.29 -20.14
C SER A 194 10.45 -10.52 -21.10
N ASP A 195 10.02 -10.31 -22.33
CA ASP A 195 10.72 -9.46 -23.31
C ASP A 195 10.60 -7.97 -22.91
N ARG A 196 11.05 -7.60 -21.69
CA ARG A 196 11.01 -6.26 -21.08
C ARG A 196 9.67 -5.53 -21.27
N VAL A 197 8.58 -6.23 -20.96
CA VAL A 197 7.23 -5.76 -21.31
C VAL A 197 6.81 -4.56 -20.47
N ALA A 198 7.22 -4.45 -19.21
CA ALA A 198 6.71 -3.42 -18.32
C ALA A 198 7.28 -2.02 -18.64
N TYR A 199 8.62 -1.88 -18.66
CA TYR A 199 9.25 -0.56 -18.81
C TYR A 199 9.05 0.05 -20.20
N GLU A 200 9.03 -0.75 -21.27
CA GLU A 200 8.78 -0.24 -22.63
C GLU A 200 7.42 0.45 -22.76
N HIS A 201 6.48 0.10 -21.89
CA HIS A 201 5.15 0.70 -21.84
C HIS A 201 4.93 1.61 -20.63
N SER A 202 6.00 2.05 -19.96
CA SER A 202 5.91 2.84 -18.71
C SER A 202 5.03 4.08 -18.85
N ASP A 203 5.10 4.79 -19.97
CA ASP A 203 4.31 6.02 -20.18
C ASP A 203 2.80 5.73 -20.24
N ASP A 204 2.38 4.66 -20.92
CA ASP A 204 0.98 4.25 -20.99
C ASP A 204 0.48 3.73 -19.65
N LEU A 205 1.31 2.96 -18.94
CA LEU A 205 1.02 2.47 -17.59
C LEU A 205 0.85 3.62 -16.61
N ILE A 206 1.80 4.58 -16.59
CA ILE A 206 1.72 5.77 -15.72
C ILE A 206 0.46 6.57 -16.02
N ARG A 207 0.16 6.79 -17.30
CA ARG A 207 -1.03 7.52 -17.73
C ARG A 207 -2.29 6.83 -17.22
N LYS A 208 -2.44 5.51 -17.44
CA LYS A 208 -3.61 4.75 -16.96
C LYS A 208 -3.72 4.80 -15.43
N PHE A 209 -2.63 4.55 -14.70
CA PHE A 209 -2.64 4.58 -13.24
C PHE A 209 -2.96 5.98 -12.68
N LYS A 210 -2.62 7.06 -13.39
CA LYS A 210 -2.98 8.42 -13.01
C LYS A 210 -4.42 8.78 -13.38
N GLU A 211 -4.93 8.28 -14.50
CA GLU A 211 -6.33 8.46 -14.92
C GLU A 211 -7.31 7.83 -13.91
N GLU A 212 -6.96 6.67 -13.34
CA GLU A 212 -7.78 5.94 -12.36
C GLU A 212 -7.55 6.38 -10.90
N GLU A 213 -6.54 7.22 -10.63
CA GLU A 213 -6.27 7.71 -9.29
C GLU A 213 -7.35 8.71 -8.86
N VAL A 214 -8.00 8.45 -7.71
CA VAL A 214 -9.07 9.31 -7.20
C VAL A 214 -8.56 10.47 -6.35
N TYR A 215 -7.27 10.48 -6.01
CA TYR A 215 -6.65 11.49 -5.15
C TYR A 215 -6.76 12.91 -5.73
N ASP A 216 -6.41 13.07 -7.00
CA ASP A 216 -6.48 14.35 -7.72
C ASP A 216 -7.92 14.82 -7.99
N ASN A 217 -8.92 13.96 -7.83
CA ASN A 217 -10.33 14.33 -7.94
C ASN A 217 -10.98 14.73 -6.60
N ILE A 218 -10.38 14.36 -5.46
CA ILE A 218 -10.96 14.56 -4.12
C ILE A 218 -10.28 15.72 -3.36
N ILE A 219 -8.95 15.84 -3.42
CA ILE A 219 -8.18 16.65 -2.47
C ILE A 219 -7.68 18.03 -2.97
N PRO A 220 -7.51 18.35 -4.27
CA PRO A 220 -6.91 19.64 -4.68
C PRO A 220 -7.64 20.92 -4.24
N GLN A 221 -8.84 20.83 -3.68
CA GLN A 221 -9.59 21.98 -3.15
C GLN A 221 -9.37 22.23 -1.65
N ILE A 222 -8.74 21.29 -0.94
CA ILE A 222 -8.66 21.31 0.53
C ILE A 222 -7.33 21.92 0.97
N ARG A 223 -7.39 23.16 1.45
CA ARG A 223 -6.24 23.91 1.98
C ARG A 223 -5.90 23.55 3.41
N ASP A 224 -6.83 22.94 4.13
CA ASP A 224 -6.66 22.56 5.53
C ASP A 224 -5.91 21.23 5.62
N VAL A 225 -4.70 21.31 6.17
CA VAL A 225 -3.81 20.15 6.37
C VAL A 225 -4.46 19.13 7.31
N GLU A 226 -5.19 19.57 8.33
CA GLU A 226 -5.88 18.70 9.26
C GLU A 226 -7.05 17.98 8.57
N LEU A 227 -7.83 18.68 7.75
CA LEU A 227 -8.88 18.06 6.93
C LEU A 227 -8.30 17.07 5.90
N LYS A 228 -7.15 17.40 5.31
CA LYS A 228 -6.43 16.49 4.40
C LYS A 228 -5.98 15.21 5.11
N TYR A 229 -5.44 15.30 6.32
CA TYR A 229 -5.11 14.13 7.15
C TYR A 229 -6.37 13.36 7.55
N ARG A 230 -7.48 14.06 7.83
CA ARG A 230 -8.76 13.43 8.16
C ARG A 230 -9.34 12.59 7.03
N ILE A 231 -9.27 13.13 5.82
CA ILE A 231 -9.73 12.43 4.61
C ILE A 231 -8.80 11.28 4.27
N TYR A 232 -7.47 11.48 4.41
CA TYR A 232 -6.49 10.40 4.25
C TYR A 232 -6.80 9.22 5.18
N LEU A 233 -7.00 9.49 6.47
CA LEU A 233 -7.31 8.46 7.47
C LEU A 233 -8.66 7.77 7.21
N LYS A 234 -9.65 8.49 6.66
CA LYS A 234 -10.91 7.86 6.19
C LYS A 234 -10.82 7.16 4.84
N LEU A 235 -9.78 7.41 4.05
CA LEU A 235 -9.50 6.69 2.81
C LEU A 235 -8.68 5.42 3.06
N SER A 236 -7.91 5.37 4.15
CA SER A 236 -7.08 4.22 4.53
C SER A 236 -7.82 3.20 5.43
N GLU A 237 -8.94 3.60 6.04
CA GLU A 237 -9.93 2.73 6.71
C GLU A 237 -10.95 2.12 5.72
#